data_AF-A0A847XZ12-F1
#
_entry.id   AF-A0A847XZ12-F1
#
_cell.length_a   1.000
_cell.length_b   1.000
_cell.length_c   1.000
_cell.angle_alpha   90.00
_cell.angle_beta   90.00
_cell.angle_gamma   90.00
#
_symmetry.space_group_name_H-M   'P 1'
#
loop_
_entity.id
_entity.type
_entity.pdbx_description
1 polymer ?
#
loop_
_entity_poly.entity_id
_entity_poly.type
_entity_poly.pdbx_seq_one_letter_code
_entity_poly.pdbx_strand_id
1 'polypeptide(L)'
;MRITLVFVAIAFFGTPSSVSARSTSDQLLLYGKDWLAGYGVDVFYPDIGPSKGEGYVEITPFCGYAYCYQCIELTTRLYAERLGYISTNGRLPDTVSIPNDLIDMINTAHEMQGLVKKGAVSVNDPEAAKFLPFADLSYTPNGGTTPPHAGDLIIYTYRIPGDHIMVVNRVAGNKIQIVQQNIWTQTRPAIPIPDRLLDLVESRGRFYINNAEGWIHSPRMENLITPASEKAYSDPLLGVGTWHWDENALTITMDRSGAHGLSGDEGQEASTRLSQQLNNAGAFAITSEPFARCALINAAVTVAGDMRFTSSFGLKGLDIRIQFTGDTLRLRPHGGKFDNQWITIPNARCGWEGNPV
;
A
#
# COMPACT_ATOMS: atom_id res chain seq x y z
N MET A 1 43.92 -62.17 -9.88
CA MET A 1 43.33 -61.20 -10.81
C MET A 1 42.25 -60.45 -10.05
N ARG A 2 42.51 -59.20 -9.62
CA ARG A 2 41.56 -58.38 -8.85
C ARG A 2 40.90 -57.40 -9.81
N ILE A 3 39.56 -57.46 -9.91
CA ILE A 3 38.75 -56.52 -10.69
C ILE A 3 38.29 -55.43 -9.73
N THR A 4 38.76 -54.20 -9.94
CA THR A 4 38.32 -53.01 -9.21
C THR A 4 37.09 -52.45 -9.92
N LEU A 5 35.91 -52.52 -9.28
CA LEU A 5 34.71 -51.81 -9.72
C LEU A 5 34.83 -50.33 -9.34
N VAL A 6 34.83 -49.44 -10.33
CA VAL A 6 34.69 -47.99 -10.13
C VAL A 6 33.20 -47.66 -10.15
N PHE A 7 32.66 -47.24 -9.02
CA PHE A 7 31.33 -46.63 -8.92
C PHE A 7 31.43 -45.17 -9.40
N VAL A 8 30.77 -44.85 -10.51
CA VAL A 8 30.56 -43.46 -10.95
C VAL A 8 29.28 -42.96 -10.28
N ALA A 9 29.43 -42.06 -9.32
CA ALA A 9 28.31 -41.31 -8.75
C ALA A 9 27.91 -40.20 -9.73
N ILE A 10 26.75 -40.36 -10.38
CA ILE A 10 26.13 -39.29 -11.18
C ILE A 10 25.46 -38.33 -10.20
N ALA A 11 26.10 -37.19 -9.95
CA ALA A 11 25.47 -36.07 -9.26
C ALA A 11 24.39 -35.46 -10.18
N PHE A 12 23.12 -35.66 -9.85
CA PHE A 12 22.02 -34.89 -10.42
C PHE A 12 22.13 -33.46 -9.90
N PHE A 13 22.81 -32.59 -10.64
CA PHE A 13 22.62 -31.15 -10.53
C PHE A 13 21.22 -30.86 -11.07
N GLY A 14 20.23 -30.75 -10.17
CA GLY A 14 18.95 -30.16 -10.51
C GLY A 14 19.19 -28.71 -10.94
N THR A 15 19.13 -28.46 -12.24
CA THR A 15 19.04 -27.11 -12.77
C THR A 15 17.80 -26.45 -12.16
N PRO A 16 17.86 -25.21 -11.65
CA PRO A 16 16.66 -24.46 -11.32
C PRO A 16 15.77 -24.46 -12.57
N SER A 17 14.53 -24.90 -12.43
CA SER A 17 13.57 -24.93 -13.53
C SER A 17 13.51 -23.54 -14.15
N SER A 18 13.81 -23.45 -15.44
CA SER A 18 13.73 -22.19 -16.17
C SER A 18 12.30 -21.64 -16.05
N VAL A 19 12.19 -20.41 -15.56
CA VAL A 19 10.95 -19.62 -15.62
C VAL A 19 10.49 -19.62 -17.07
N SER A 20 9.32 -20.19 -17.33
CA SER A 20 8.76 -20.20 -18.69
C SER A 20 8.59 -18.75 -19.14
N ALA A 21 9.13 -18.41 -20.31
CA ALA A 21 8.97 -17.09 -20.89
C ALA A 21 7.48 -16.81 -21.12
N ARG A 22 7.02 -15.64 -20.67
CA ARG A 22 5.64 -15.17 -20.85
C ARG A 22 5.26 -15.15 -22.34
N SER A 23 4.01 -15.47 -22.64
CA SER A 23 3.48 -15.51 -24.01
C SER A 23 3.53 -14.13 -24.66
N THR A 24 3.65 -14.07 -25.99
CA THR A 24 3.57 -12.84 -26.78
C THR A 24 2.14 -12.27 -26.90
N SER A 25 1.17 -12.87 -26.20
CA SER A 25 -0.25 -12.54 -26.20
C SER A 25 -0.71 -11.95 -24.85
N ASP A 26 0.18 -11.23 -24.19
CA ASP A 26 -0.01 -10.66 -22.86
C ASP A 26 -0.39 -9.19 -22.98
N GLN A 27 -1.45 -8.78 -22.29
CA GLN A 27 -1.79 -7.37 -22.14
C GLN A 27 -1.14 -6.81 -20.89
N LEU A 28 -0.12 -5.98 -21.08
CA LEU A 28 0.41 -5.14 -20.01
C LEU A 28 -0.52 -3.94 -19.84
N LEU A 29 -1.25 -3.90 -18.72
CA LEU A 29 -2.26 -2.86 -18.47
C LEU A 29 -1.79 -1.76 -17.53
N LEU A 30 -0.86 -2.08 -16.63
CA LEU A 30 -0.31 -1.12 -15.68
C LEU A 30 1.16 -1.46 -15.43
N TYR A 31 2.05 -0.50 -15.67
CA TYR A 31 3.47 -0.69 -15.38
C TYR A 31 3.72 -0.56 -13.87
N GLY A 32 4.64 -1.37 -13.33
CA GLY A 32 4.99 -1.36 -11.92
C GLY A 32 5.42 0.01 -11.39
N LYS A 33 6.08 0.81 -12.23
CA LYS A 33 6.50 2.18 -11.90
C LYS A 33 5.35 3.18 -11.75
N ASP A 34 4.15 2.86 -12.23
CA ASP A 34 3.01 3.79 -12.27
C ASP A 34 2.10 3.65 -11.03
N TRP A 35 2.38 2.70 -10.15
CA TRP A 35 1.62 2.47 -8.91
C TRP A 35 2.51 2.13 -7.73
N LEU A 36 1.94 2.23 -6.54
CA LEU A 36 2.59 2.01 -5.25
C LEU A 36 3.88 2.84 -5.09
N ALA A 37 3.76 4.14 -5.37
CA ALA A 37 4.88 5.07 -5.40
C ALA A 37 6.08 4.65 -6.28
N GLY A 38 5.82 3.88 -7.34
CA GLY A 38 6.83 3.38 -8.27
C GLY A 38 7.47 2.05 -7.87
N TYR A 39 7.04 1.46 -6.76
CA TYR A 39 7.51 0.17 -6.25
C TYR A 39 6.60 -1.00 -6.63
N GLY A 40 5.54 -0.74 -7.39
CA GLY A 40 4.67 -1.78 -7.92
C GLY A 40 5.40 -2.78 -8.84
N VAL A 41 4.66 -3.79 -9.27
CA VAL A 41 5.08 -4.72 -10.33
C VAL A 41 4.10 -4.63 -11.48
N ASP A 42 4.53 -5.00 -12.68
CA ASP A 42 3.67 -4.94 -13.86
C ASP A 42 2.42 -5.81 -13.70
N VAL A 43 1.27 -5.31 -14.18
CA VAL A 43 -0.04 -5.97 -14.13
C VAL A 43 -0.37 -6.53 -15.51
N PHE A 44 -0.54 -7.85 -15.57
CA PHE A 44 -0.78 -8.56 -16.82
C PHE A 44 -2.16 -9.21 -16.84
N TYR A 45 -2.76 -9.22 -18.02
CA TYR A 45 -3.96 -9.97 -18.33
C TYR A 45 -3.76 -10.79 -19.61
N PRO A 46 -4.46 -11.93 -19.75
CA PRO A 46 -4.51 -12.65 -21.01
C PRO A 46 -5.23 -11.81 -22.06
N ASP A 47 -4.91 -12.00 -23.35
CA ASP A 47 -5.60 -11.32 -24.46
C ASP A 47 -7.10 -11.64 -24.58
N ILE A 48 -7.55 -12.75 -24.01
CA ILE A 48 -8.92 -13.23 -24.09
C ILE A 48 -9.51 -13.31 -22.69
N GLY A 49 -10.52 -12.48 -22.43
CA GLY A 49 -11.30 -12.51 -21.19
C GLY A 49 -12.32 -13.66 -21.13
N PRO A 50 -13.04 -13.80 -20.00
CA PRO A 50 -14.04 -14.86 -19.83
C PRO A 50 -15.17 -14.78 -20.86
N SER A 51 -15.61 -15.92 -21.38
CA SER A 51 -16.65 -16.01 -22.42
C SER A 51 -18.09 -15.76 -21.91
N LYS A 52 -18.30 -15.64 -20.60
CA LYS A 52 -19.64 -15.59 -19.96
C LYS A 52 -19.96 -14.33 -19.13
N GLY A 53 -19.30 -13.19 -19.32
CA GLY A 53 -19.54 -11.97 -18.52
C GLY A 53 -18.55 -11.86 -17.34
N GLU A 54 -18.88 -11.15 -16.25
CA GLU A 54 -17.94 -10.98 -15.12
C GLU A 54 -17.45 -12.34 -14.65
N GLY A 55 -16.14 -12.44 -14.56
CA GLY A 55 -15.48 -13.67 -14.25
C GLY A 55 -13.98 -13.45 -14.29
N TYR A 56 -13.30 -14.47 -13.82
CA TYR A 56 -11.88 -14.65 -13.93
C TYR A 56 -11.64 -15.66 -15.04
N VAL A 57 -10.45 -15.66 -15.62
CA VAL A 57 -10.04 -16.73 -16.51
C VAL A 57 -9.27 -17.71 -15.66
N GLU A 58 -9.72 -18.97 -15.58
CA GLU A 58 -8.94 -20.02 -14.95
C GLU A 58 -7.78 -20.36 -15.90
N ILE A 59 -6.59 -19.81 -15.60
CA ILE A 59 -5.40 -19.98 -16.43
C ILE A 59 -4.42 -20.88 -15.72
N THR A 60 -4.02 -21.95 -16.41
CA THR A 60 -3.37 -23.13 -15.85
C THR A 60 -1.85 -23.24 -15.97
N PRO A 61 -1.07 -22.48 -16.79
CA PRO A 61 0.36 -22.44 -16.57
C PRO A 61 0.72 -21.64 -15.31
N PHE A 62 1.76 -22.09 -14.63
CA PHE A 62 2.41 -21.39 -13.54
C PHE A 62 3.55 -20.51 -14.11
N CYS A 63 3.59 -19.20 -13.83
CA CYS A 63 4.60 -18.27 -14.40
C CYS A 63 5.49 -17.60 -13.36
N GLY A 64 5.87 -18.33 -12.32
CA GLY A 64 6.98 -17.97 -11.44
C GLY A 64 6.63 -18.10 -9.98
N TYR A 65 5.57 -17.41 -9.55
CA TYR A 65 5.16 -17.35 -8.15
C TYR A 65 3.79 -17.97 -7.87
N ALA A 66 2.87 -17.93 -8.84
CA ALA A 66 1.59 -18.64 -8.82
C ALA A 66 1.05 -18.89 -10.26
N TYR A 67 -0.22 -19.29 -10.36
CA TYR A 67 -0.93 -19.46 -11.63
C TYR A 67 -1.06 -18.15 -12.41
N CYS A 68 -0.81 -18.18 -13.71
CA CYS A 68 -0.69 -16.96 -14.50
C CYS A 68 -1.93 -16.09 -14.51
N TYR A 69 -1.67 -14.79 -14.47
CA TYR A 69 -2.67 -13.72 -14.50
C TYR A 69 -3.73 -13.83 -13.38
N GLN A 70 -3.57 -14.74 -12.41
CA GLN A 70 -4.45 -14.81 -11.25
C GLN A 70 -4.16 -13.67 -10.29
N CYS A 71 -5.15 -13.33 -9.46
CA CYS A 71 -5.02 -12.32 -8.41
C CYS A 71 -3.88 -12.64 -7.44
N ILE A 72 -3.75 -13.91 -7.05
CA ILE A 72 -2.69 -14.38 -6.16
C ILE A 72 -1.30 -14.32 -6.80
N GLU A 73 -1.19 -14.39 -8.13
CA GLU A 73 0.11 -14.25 -8.82
C GLU A 73 0.64 -12.83 -8.70
N LEU A 74 -0.20 -11.82 -8.91
CA LEU A 74 0.17 -10.43 -8.77
C LEU A 74 0.72 -10.13 -7.37
N THR A 75 -0.05 -10.52 -6.33
CA THR A 75 0.26 -10.18 -4.95
C THR A 75 1.50 -10.93 -4.47
N THR A 76 1.61 -12.21 -4.82
CA THR A 76 2.80 -13.01 -4.49
C THR A 76 4.03 -12.48 -5.20
N ARG A 77 3.93 -12.16 -6.50
CA ARG A 77 5.05 -11.61 -7.27
C ARG A 77 5.51 -10.28 -6.68
N LEU A 78 4.59 -9.38 -6.34
CA LEU A 78 4.92 -8.13 -5.66
C LEU A 78 5.69 -8.39 -4.36
N TYR A 79 5.15 -9.24 -3.49
CA TYR A 79 5.73 -9.50 -2.17
C TYR A 79 7.06 -10.27 -2.26
N ALA A 80 7.23 -11.15 -3.24
CA ALA A 80 8.48 -11.84 -3.49
C ALA A 80 9.55 -10.90 -4.07
N GLU A 81 9.26 -10.21 -5.18
CA GLU A 81 10.24 -9.40 -5.91
C GLU A 81 10.63 -8.12 -5.17
N ARG A 82 9.71 -7.55 -4.39
CA ARG A 82 9.97 -6.28 -3.68
C ARG A 82 10.36 -6.47 -2.23
N LEU A 83 9.87 -7.49 -1.56
CA LEU A 83 9.98 -7.63 -0.10
C LEU A 83 10.67 -8.93 0.35
N GLY A 84 10.98 -9.84 -0.58
CA GLY A 84 11.65 -11.10 -0.29
C GLY A 84 10.79 -12.11 0.47
N TYR A 85 9.46 -12.04 0.37
CA TYR A 85 8.56 -13.04 0.93
C TYR A 85 8.53 -14.30 0.06
N ILE A 86 9.56 -15.14 0.21
CA ILE A 86 9.70 -16.42 -0.46
C ILE A 86 10.04 -17.51 0.55
N SER A 87 9.48 -18.70 0.33
CA SER A 87 9.85 -19.92 1.03
C SER A 87 11.18 -20.48 0.49
N THR A 88 11.67 -21.56 1.10
CA THR A 88 12.92 -22.25 0.76
C THR A 88 12.97 -22.78 -0.68
N ASN A 89 11.83 -23.00 -1.31
CA ASN A 89 11.70 -23.40 -2.72
C ASN A 89 11.60 -22.21 -3.70
N GLY A 90 11.75 -20.98 -3.22
CA GLY A 90 11.63 -19.76 -4.02
C GLY A 90 10.19 -19.36 -4.37
N ARG A 91 9.18 -19.96 -3.73
CA ARG A 91 7.75 -19.72 -3.96
C ARG A 91 7.02 -19.51 -2.63
N LEU A 92 5.71 -19.26 -2.67
CA LEU A 92 4.90 -19.45 -1.46
C LEU A 92 4.90 -20.92 -1.03
N PRO A 93 4.64 -21.20 0.26
CA PRO A 93 4.29 -22.54 0.73
C PRO A 93 3.24 -23.21 -0.17
N ASP A 94 3.46 -24.49 -0.52
CA ASP A 94 2.55 -25.27 -1.37
C ASP A 94 1.13 -25.43 -0.78
N THR A 95 0.94 -25.04 0.48
CA THR A 95 -0.36 -24.98 1.16
C THR A 95 -1.21 -23.81 0.70
N VAL A 96 -0.65 -22.84 -0.02
CA VAL A 96 -1.37 -21.65 -0.50
C VAL A 96 -1.89 -21.89 -1.91
N SER A 97 -3.19 -22.14 -2.03
CA SER A 97 -3.89 -22.36 -3.31
C SER A 97 -4.90 -21.26 -3.62
N ILE A 98 -5.50 -20.66 -2.60
CA ILE A 98 -6.40 -19.51 -2.70
C ILE A 98 -5.93 -18.39 -1.77
N PRO A 99 -6.38 -17.14 -1.97
CA PRO A 99 -5.97 -16.04 -1.11
C PRO A 99 -6.23 -16.26 0.38
N ASN A 100 -7.36 -16.88 0.72
CA ASN A 100 -7.68 -17.17 2.12
C ASN A 100 -6.60 -18.01 2.84
N ASP A 101 -5.91 -18.89 2.13
CA ASP A 101 -4.85 -19.75 2.69
C ASP A 101 -3.64 -18.92 3.19
N LEU A 102 -3.50 -17.67 2.75
CA LEU A 102 -2.46 -16.75 3.27
C LEU A 102 -2.67 -16.45 4.75
N ILE A 103 -3.92 -16.46 5.25
CA ILE A 103 -4.22 -16.27 6.67
C ILE A 103 -3.63 -17.43 7.48
N ASP A 104 -3.86 -18.66 7.03
CA ASP A 104 -3.33 -19.86 7.68
C ASP A 104 -1.80 -19.94 7.59
N MET A 105 -1.23 -19.50 6.47
CA MET A 105 0.22 -19.36 6.31
C MET A 105 0.82 -18.40 7.35
N ILE A 106 0.20 -17.24 7.57
CA ILE A 106 0.65 -16.25 8.56
C ILE A 106 0.53 -16.80 9.98
N ASN A 107 -0.60 -17.43 10.32
CA ASN A 107 -0.80 -18.06 11.63
C ASN A 107 0.26 -19.12 11.90
N THR A 108 0.56 -19.96 10.90
CA THR A 108 1.61 -20.99 10.97
C THR A 108 2.99 -20.34 11.15
N ALA A 109 3.28 -19.25 10.44
CA ALA A 109 4.55 -18.52 10.58
C ALA A 109 4.74 -17.95 11.99
N HIS A 110 3.69 -17.41 12.60
CA HIS A 110 3.72 -16.93 13.99
C HIS A 110 3.93 -18.07 14.99
N GLU A 111 3.27 -19.21 14.78
CA GLU A 111 3.47 -20.40 15.59
C GLU A 111 4.93 -20.89 15.52
N MET A 112 5.47 -21.05 14.31
CA MET A 112 6.85 -21.47 14.09
C MET A 112 7.85 -20.50 14.73
N GLN A 113 7.63 -19.19 14.59
CA GLN A 113 8.46 -18.19 15.27
C GLN A 113 8.39 -18.34 16.80
N GLY A 114 7.19 -18.61 17.34
CA GLY A 114 6.99 -18.87 18.76
C GLY A 114 7.72 -20.11 19.27
N LEU A 115 7.70 -21.20 18.50
CA LEU A 115 8.41 -22.46 18.81
C LEU A 115 9.93 -22.27 18.78
N VAL A 116 10.45 -21.55 17.79
CA VAL A 116 11.89 -21.22 17.69
C VAL A 116 12.34 -20.36 18.87
N LYS A 117 11.57 -19.32 19.23
CA LYS A 117 11.87 -18.47 20.40
C LYS A 117 11.91 -19.25 21.72
N LYS A 118 11.12 -20.32 21.83
CA LYS A 118 11.10 -21.21 23.01
C LYS A 118 12.17 -22.31 22.96
N GLY A 119 12.95 -22.41 21.89
CA GLY A 119 13.93 -23.48 21.67
C GLY A 119 13.30 -24.85 21.40
N ALA A 120 12.00 -24.91 21.11
CA ALA A 120 11.29 -26.16 20.83
C ALA A 120 11.55 -26.69 19.41
N VAL A 121 11.86 -25.77 18.48
CA VAL A 121 12.20 -26.08 17.08
C VAL A 121 13.44 -25.25 16.70
N SER A 122 14.32 -25.81 15.87
CA SER A 122 15.48 -25.10 15.34
C SER A 122 15.06 -24.15 14.21
N VAL A 123 15.76 -23.02 14.05
CA VAL A 123 15.57 -22.14 12.87
C VAL A 123 15.85 -22.86 11.54
N ASN A 124 16.67 -23.93 11.59
CA ASN A 124 17.01 -24.75 10.43
C ASN A 124 16.08 -25.97 10.25
N ASP A 125 15.05 -26.11 11.08
CA ASP A 125 14.04 -27.13 10.86
C ASP A 125 13.36 -26.90 9.50
N PRO A 126 13.22 -27.91 8.64
CA PRO A 126 12.69 -27.73 7.29
C PRO A 126 11.30 -27.10 7.25
N GLU A 127 10.43 -27.44 8.22
CA GLU A 127 9.07 -26.90 8.26
C GLU A 127 9.10 -25.47 8.82
N ALA A 128 9.89 -25.20 9.86
CA ALA A 128 10.07 -23.82 10.33
C ALA A 128 10.65 -22.90 9.23
N ALA A 129 11.69 -23.35 8.52
CA ALA A 129 12.35 -22.59 7.47
C ALA A 129 11.40 -22.21 6.31
N LYS A 130 10.36 -23.01 6.07
CA LYS A 130 9.32 -22.74 5.07
C LYS A 130 8.42 -21.55 5.44
N PHE A 131 8.16 -21.31 6.73
CA PHE A 131 7.21 -20.29 7.18
C PHE A 131 7.85 -19.07 7.85
N LEU A 132 9.02 -19.20 8.46
CA LEU A 132 9.71 -18.10 9.13
C LEU A 132 9.92 -16.84 8.26
N PRO A 133 10.13 -16.92 6.92
CA PRO A 133 10.22 -15.73 6.08
C PRO A 133 8.96 -14.84 6.09
N PHE A 134 7.82 -15.35 6.53
CA PHE A 134 6.53 -14.66 6.57
C PHE A 134 6.11 -14.22 7.98
N ALA A 135 6.95 -14.49 9.00
CA ALA A 135 6.56 -14.32 10.41
C ALA A 135 6.43 -12.86 10.88
N ASP A 136 6.83 -11.90 10.07
CA ASP A 136 6.64 -10.45 10.30
C ASP A 136 5.39 -9.90 9.60
N LEU A 137 4.70 -10.69 8.77
CA LEU A 137 3.38 -10.32 8.26
C LEU A 137 2.36 -10.33 9.40
N SER A 138 1.38 -9.44 9.30
CA SER A 138 0.25 -9.41 10.22
C SER A 138 -1.06 -9.40 9.45
N TYR A 139 -2.07 -10.09 9.98
CA TYR A 139 -3.42 -10.09 9.42
C TYR A 139 -4.35 -9.31 10.36
N THR A 140 -5.08 -8.35 9.79
CA THR A 140 -6.13 -7.60 10.47
C THR A 140 -7.48 -8.03 9.89
N PRO A 141 -8.37 -8.63 10.69
CA PRO A 141 -9.70 -8.99 10.21
C PRO A 141 -10.52 -7.74 9.90
N ASN A 142 -11.47 -7.86 8.98
CA ASN A 142 -12.40 -6.78 8.65
C ASN A 142 -13.18 -6.33 9.91
N GLY A 143 -13.30 -5.02 10.10
CA GLY A 143 -13.75 -4.45 11.37
C GLY A 143 -12.66 -4.39 12.45
N GLY A 144 -11.38 -4.54 12.11
CA GLY A 144 -10.25 -4.32 13.01
C GLY A 144 -10.04 -2.84 13.36
N THR A 145 -9.13 -2.57 14.28
CA THR A 145 -8.81 -1.19 14.75
C THR A 145 -7.65 -0.54 13.99
N THR A 146 -6.94 -1.30 13.17
CA THR A 146 -5.82 -0.82 12.36
C THR A 146 -6.31 -0.64 10.93
N PRO A 147 -6.31 0.56 10.34
CA PRO A 147 -6.78 0.74 8.97
C PRO A 147 -5.89 0.01 7.94
N PRO A 148 -6.38 -0.21 6.72
CA PRO A 148 -5.52 -0.66 5.62
C PRO A 148 -4.56 0.46 5.19
N HIS A 149 -3.32 0.10 4.86
CA HIS A 149 -2.28 1.01 4.36
C HIS A 149 -1.90 0.70 2.92
N ALA A 150 -1.24 1.66 2.25
CA ALA A 150 -0.69 1.43 0.92
C ALA A 150 0.29 0.23 0.95
N GLY A 151 0.06 -0.72 0.05
CA GLY A 151 0.83 -1.95 -0.09
C GLY A 151 0.32 -3.15 0.69
N ASP A 152 -0.71 -2.96 1.53
CA ASP A 152 -1.43 -4.07 2.16
C ASP A 152 -2.15 -4.92 1.12
N LEU A 153 -2.35 -6.20 1.44
CA LEU A 153 -3.13 -7.12 0.62
C LEU A 153 -4.52 -7.29 1.20
N ILE A 154 -5.57 -6.99 0.45
CA ILE A 154 -6.96 -7.20 0.89
C ILE A 154 -7.42 -8.58 0.44
N ILE A 155 -7.79 -9.43 1.39
CA ILE A 155 -8.48 -10.70 1.13
C ILE A 155 -9.96 -10.37 0.94
N TYR A 156 -10.49 -10.72 -0.23
CA TYR A 156 -11.81 -10.27 -0.67
C TYR A 156 -12.67 -11.44 -1.13
N THR A 157 -13.95 -11.35 -0.81
CA THR A 157 -14.96 -12.32 -1.21
C THR A 157 -15.65 -11.83 -2.47
N TYR A 158 -15.22 -12.39 -3.61
CA TYR A 158 -15.82 -12.09 -4.90
C TYR A 158 -16.97 -13.06 -5.21
N ARG A 159 -16.77 -14.36 -4.97
CA ARG A 159 -17.82 -15.38 -5.16
C ARG A 159 -17.97 -16.32 -3.98
N ILE A 160 -16.84 -16.76 -3.43
CA ILE A 160 -16.78 -17.57 -2.23
C ILE A 160 -15.82 -16.90 -1.25
N PRO A 161 -15.96 -17.15 0.06
CA PRO A 161 -15.14 -16.50 1.08
C PRO A 161 -13.64 -16.50 0.74
N GLY A 162 -13.04 -15.32 0.63
CA GLY A 162 -11.61 -15.12 0.41
C GLY A 162 -11.05 -15.67 -0.90
N ASP A 163 -11.85 -15.73 -1.98
CA ASP A 163 -11.38 -16.21 -3.30
C ASP A 163 -10.60 -15.19 -4.12
N HIS A 164 -10.53 -13.93 -3.68
CA HIS A 164 -9.84 -12.87 -4.40
C HIS A 164 -8.88 -12.08 -3.51
N ILE A 165 -7.87 -11.49 -4.14
CA ILE A 165 -6.89 -10.65 -3.48
C ILE A 165 -6.45 -9.49 -4.35
N MET A 166 -6.17 -8.38 -3.70
CA MET A 166 -5.78 -7.13 -4.35
C MET A 166 -4.80 -6.36 -3.48
N VAL A 167 -4.03 -5.47 -4.08
CA VAL A 167 -3.06 -4.64 -3.37
C VAL A 167 -3.64 -3.25 -3.18
N VAL A 168 -3.54 -2.68 -1.99
CA VAL A 168 -3.87 -1.27 -1.76
C VAL A 168 -2.80 -0.41 -2.44
N ASN A 169 -3.19 0.36 -3.46
CA ASN A 169 -2.30 1.32 -4.11
C ASN A 169 -2.23 2.64 -3.34
N ARG A 170 -3.40 3.16 -2.97
CA ARG A 170 -3.55 4.47 -2.31
C ARG A 170 -4.68 4.48 -1.32
N VAL A 171 -4.55 5.29 -0.29
CA VAL A 171 -5.57 5.47 0.76
C VAL A 171 -5.90 6.95 0.90
N ALA A 172 -7.19 7.30 0.92
CA ALA A 172 -7.62 8.67 1.12
C ALA A 172 -9.04 8.74 1.70
N GLY A 173 -9.14 9.18 2.95
CA GLY A 173 -10.39 9.38 3.67
C GLY A 173 -11.21 8.09 3.72
N ASN A 174 -12.33 8.08 3.00
CA ASN A 174 -13.31 7.00 2.96
C ASN A 174 -13.15 6.04 1.77
N LYS A 175 -12.04 6.11 1.03
CA LYS A 175 -11.79 5.22 -0.11
C LYS A 175 -10.37 4.70 -0.10
N ILE A 176 -10.24 3.53 -0.72
CA ILE A 176 -8.97 2.93 -1.09
C ILE A 176 -8.96 2.66 -2.59
N GLN A 177 -7.87 3.01 -3.26
CA GLN A 177 -7.61 2.53 -4.60
C GLN A 177 -6.82 1.24 -4.50
N ILE A 178 -7.31 0.21 -5.19
CA ILE A 178 -6.68 -1.10 -5.25
C ILE A 178 -6.15 -1.37 -6.65
N VAL A 179 -5.14 -2.22 -6.74
CA VAL A 179 -4.61 -2.79 -7.98
C VAL A 179 -4.75 -4.31 -7.92
N GLN A 180 -5.18 -4.92 -9.02
CA GLN A 180 -5.53 -6.34 -9.08
C GLN A 180 -5.29 -6.96 -10.46
N GLN A 181 -5.20 -8.29 -10.47
CA GLN A 181 -5.27 -9.10 -11.67
C GLN A 181 -6.53 -9.97 -11.65
N ASN A 182 -6.91 -10.50 -12.82
CA ASN A 182 -7.93 -11.52 -12.99
C ASN A 182 -9.39 -11.09 -12.81
N ILE A 183 -9.69 -9.80 -12.82
CA ILE A 183 -11.06 -9.28 -12.78
C ILE A 183 -11.37 -8.52 -14.07
N TRP A 184 -12.54 -8.80 -14.64
CA TRP A 184 -12.99 -8.30 -15.94
C TRP A 184 -14.41 -7.72 -15.85
N THR A 185 -14.79 -6.80 -16.73
CA THR A 185 -16.17 -6.29 -16.84
C THR A 185 -17.16 -7.36 -17.33
N GLN A 186 -18.46 -7.17 -17.07
CA GLN A 186 -19.54 -8.02 -17.61
C GLN A 186 -19.86 -7.81 -19.09
N THR A 187 -19.18 -6.87 -19.75
CA THR A 187 -19.50 -6.45 -21.11
C THR A 187 -19.00 -7.45 -22.15
N ARG A 188 -19.50 -7.31 -23.39
CA ARG A 188 -18.95 -7.99 -24.56
C ARG A 188 -18.45 -6.93 -25.56
N PRO A 189 -17.12 -6.84 -25.80
CA PRO A 189 -16.05 -7.62 -25.19
C PRO A 189 -15.85 -7.31 -23.70
N ALA A 190 -15.33 -8.28 -22.95
CA ALA A 190 -14.92 -8.08 -21.56
C ALA A 190 -13.64 -7.24 -21.54
N ILE A 191 -13.58 -6.27 -20.62
CA ILE A 191 -12.45 -5.35 -20.46
C ILE A 191 -11.82 -5.63 -19.09
N PRO A 192 -10.49 -5.79 -18.99
CA PRO A 192 -9.85 -6.01 -17.71
C PRO A 192 -9.93 -4.77 -16.80
N ILE A 193 -9.98 -5.01 -15.49
CA ILE A 193 -10.10 -3.95 -14.47
C ILE A 193 -8.85 -4.00 -13.58
N PRO A 194 -7.73 -3.37 -14.00
CA PRO A 194 -6.47 -3.44 -13.26
C PRO A 194 -6.52 -2.66 -11.95
N ASP A 195 -7.39 -1.67 -11.82
CA ASP A 195 -7.57 -0.89 -10.60
C ASP A 195 -9.05 -0.54 -10.34
N ARG A 196 -9.37 -0.30 -9.07
CA ARG A 196 -10.74 0.05 -8.62
C ARG A 196 -10.70 0.87 -7.34
N LEU A 197 -11.76 1.62 -7.06
CA LEU A 197 -12.01 2.19 -5.73
C LEU A 197 -12.93 1.30 -4.90
N LEU A 198 -12.55 1.04 -3.65
CA LEU A 198 -13.43 0.45 -2.65
C LEU A 198 -13.78 1.48 -1.57
N ASP A 199 -14.96 1.32 -0.98
CA ASP A 199 -15.38 2.06 0.21
C ASP A 199 -14.66 1.56 1.45
N LEU A 200 -14.08 2.51 2.19
CA LEU A 200 -13.54 2.32 3.53
C LEU A 200 -14.46 3.06 4.52
N VAL A 201 -15.11 2.30 5.39
CA VAL A 201 -16.01 2.83 6.41
C VAL A 201 -15.31 2.78 7.77
N GLU A 202 -15.18 3.92 8.42
CA GLU A 202 -14.78 3.98 9.83
C GLU A 202 -16.03 4.07 10.71
N SER A 203 -16.14 3.19 11.71
CA SER A 203 -17.17 3.27 12.74
C SER A 203 -16.59 2.96 14.10
N ARG A 204 -16.62 3.94 15.02
CA ARG A 204 -16.14 3.81 16.41
C ARG A 204 -14.69 3.31 16.50
N GLY A 205 -13.81 3.84 15.65
CA GLY A 205 -12.39 3.43 15.59
C GLY A 205 -12.16 2.04 15.00
N ARG A 206 -13.13 1.51 14.25
CA ARG A 206 -13.03 0.22 13.55
C ARG A 206 -13.24 0.46 12.06
N PHE A 207 -12.46 -0.25 11.24
CA PHE A 207 -12.40 -0.04 9.79
C PHE A 207 -13.05 -1.20 9.05
N TYR A 208 -13.91 -0.89 8.08
CA TYR A 208 -14.67 -1.86 7.33
C TYR A 208 -14.51 -1.63 5.82
N ILE A 209 -14.25 -2.69 5.07
CA ILE A 209 -14.37 -2.73 3.62
C ILE A 209 -15.45 -3.75 3.27
N ASN A 210 -16.39 -3.37 2.42
CA ASN A 210 -17.47 -4.28 2.02
C ASN A 210 -16.90 -5.53 1.32
N ASN A 211 -17.39 -6.72 1.69
CA ASN A 211 -16.92 -8.04 1.22
C ASN A 211 -15.44 -8.37 1.47
N ALA A 212 -14.71 -7.60 2.27
CA ALA A 212 -13.37 -7.99 2.69
C ALA A 212 -13.44 -8.98 3.87
N GLU A 213 -12.59 -10.00 3.86
CA GLU A 213 -12.30 -10.83 5.04
C GLU A 213 -11.36 -10.09 5.99
N GLY A 214 -10.43 -9.31 5.44
CA GLY A 214 -9.45 -8.51 6.16
C GLY A 214 -8.30 -8.09 5.26
N TRP A 215 -7.21 -7.59 5.86
CA TRP A 215 -6.01 -7.23 5.13
C TRP A 215 -4.75 -7.75 5.80
N ILE A 216 -3.75 -8.04 4.97
CA ILE A 216 -2.41 -8.46 5.37
C ILE A 216 -1.49 -7.27 5.23
N HIS A 217 -0.83 -6.93 6.33
CA HIS A 217 0.13 -5.85 6.40
C HIS A 217 1.56 -6.39 6.46
N SER A 218 2.47 -5.66 5.79
CA SER A 218 3.90 -5.93 5.74
C SER A 218 4.71 -4.73 6.21
N PRO A 219 5.49 -4.84 7.30
CA PRO A 219 6.40 -3.77 7.70
C PRO A 219 7.53 -3.56 6.67
N ARG A 220 7.84 -4.57 5.84
CA ARG A 220 8.83 -4.41 4.76
C ARG A 220 8.31 -3.49 3.67
N MET A 221 7.01 -3.52 3.42
CA MET A 221 6.38 -2.64 2.44
C MET A 221 6.38 -1.19 2.93
N GLU A 222 6.02 -0.97 4.19
CA GLU A 222 6.14 0.35 4.84
C GLU A 222 7.55 0.92 4.66
N ASN A 223 8.57 0.13 4.98
CA ASN A 223 9.97 0.55 4.83
C ASN A 223 10.39 0.81 3.38
N LEU A 224 9.78 0.14 2.40
CA LEU A 224 10.10 0.30 0.99
C LEU A 224 9.51 1.59 0.41
N ILE A 225 8.25 1.91 0.74
CA ILE A 225 7.51 3.02 0.14
C ILE A 225 7.64 4.33 0.91
N THR A 226 8.05 4.27 2.18
CA THR A 226 8.30 5.46 3.01
C THR A 226 9.58 6.15 2.57
N PRO A 227 9.56 7.47 2.28
CA PRO A 227 10.77 8.21 1.93
C PRO A 227 11.79 8.12 3.07
N ALA A 228 13.01 7.66 2.76
CA ALA A 228 14.07 7.52 3.77
C ALA A 228 14.48 8.84 4.47
N SER A 229 14.10 9.97 3.89
CA SER A 229 14.31 11.30 4.44
C SER A 229 13.17 12.22 4.02
N GLU A 230 13.02 13.32 4.76
CA GLU A 230 12.23 14.46 4.30
C GLU A 230 12.64 14.88 2.88
N LYS A 231 11.65 15.28 2.09
CA LYS A 231 11.79 15.74 0.71
C LYS A 231 11.44 17.21 0.63
N ALA A 232 12.27 17.98 -0.07
CA ALA A 232 12.05 19.41 -0.20
C ALA A 232 10.98 19.73 -1.26
N TYR A 233 10.28 20.83 -1.06
CA TYR A 233 9.57 21.56 -2.11
C TYR A 233 9.94 23.04 -2.03
N SER A 234 9.77 23.76 -3.13
CA SER A 234 10.06 25.18 -3.20
C SER A 234 9.09 25.86 -4.16
N ASP A 235 8.58 27.01 -3.75
CA ASP A 235 7.72 27.86 -4.56
C ASP A 235 8.13 29.33 -4.36
N PRO A 236 8.26 30.13 -5.44
CA PRO A 236 8.67 31.52 -5.33
C PRO A 236 7.75 32.39 -4.45
N LEU A 237 6.46 32.03 -4.33
CA LEU A 237 5.46 32.79 -3.58
C LEU A 237 5.15 32.15 -2.22
N LEU A 238 5.27 30.82 -2.08
CA LEU A 238 5.04 30.13 -0.80
C LEU A 238 6.30 29.87 0.03
N GLY A 239 7.49 30.15 -0.52
CA GLY A 239 8.75 29.85 0.15
C GLY A 239 9.14 28.38 0.05
N VAL A 240 9.89 27.91 1.04
CA VAL A 240 10.44 26.55 1.06
C VAL A 240 9.86 25.73 2.19
N GLY A 241 9.85 24.42 2.00
CA GLY A 241 9.44 23.49 3.03
C GLY A 241 9.88 22.07 2.73
N THR A 242 9.46 21.17 3.60
CA THR A 242 9.68 19.74 3.44
C THR A 242 8.39 18.97 3.59
N TRP A 243 8.36 17.76 3.05
CA TRP A 243 7.29 16.81 3.27
C TRP A 243 7.86 15.42 3.50
N HIS A 244 7.10 14.60 4.19
CA HIS A 244 7.37 13.18 4.44
C HIS A 244 6.02 12.51 4.71
N TRP A 245 5.82 11.28 4.26
CA TRP A 245 4.71 10.46 4.73
C TRP A 245 5.22 9.23 5.47
N ASP A 246 4.50 8.85 6.52
CA ASP A 246 4.56 7.50 7.08
C ASP A 246 3.35 6.70 6.57
N GLU A 247 3.13 5.48 7.06
CA GLU A 247 1.97 4.66 6.67
C GLU A 247 0.61 5.30 6.99
N ASN A 248 0.55 6.22 7.96
CA ASN A 248 -0.69 6.78 8.49
C ASN A 248 -1.00 8.18 7.97
N ALA A 249 0.01 8.97 7.61
CA ALA A 249 -0.19 10.38 7.30
C ALA A 249 0.91 10.99 6.43
N LEU A 250 0.52 12.01 5.67
CA LEU A 250 1.42 13.00 5.06
C LEU A 250 1.69 14.13 6.06
N THR A 251 2.95 14.43 6.33
CA THR A 251 3.41 15.57 7.11
C THR A 251 4.12 16.56 6.19
N ILE A 252 3.75 17.84 6.30
CA ILE A 252 4.28 18.95 5.53
C ILE A 252 4.78 19.99 6.53
N THR A 253 6.04 20.36 6.41
CA THR A 253 6.70 21.40 7.21
C THR A 253 6.92 22.60 6.30
N MET A 254 6.46 23.79 6.70
CA MET A 254 6.70 25.02 5.95
C MET A 254 7.41 26.08 6.77
N ASP A 255 8.20 26.87 6.08
CA ASP A 255 8.85 28.04 6.63
C ASP A 255 7.85 29.15 6.99
N ARG A 256 8.40 30.26 7.47
CA ARG A 256 7.63 31.44 7.84
C ARG A 256 6.78 31.96 6.67
N SER A 257 7.34 32.03 5.46
CA SER A 257 6.67 32.60 4.30
C SER A 257 5.45 31.77 3.92
N GLY A 258 5.59 30.44 3.88
CA GLY A 258 4.48 29.54 3.60
C GLY A 258 3.39 29.59 4.66
N ALA A 259 3.79 29.66 5.94
CA ALA A 259 2.85 29.76 7.04
C ALA A 259 2.04 31.07 7.00
N HIS A 260 2.69 32.20 6.66
CA HIS A 260 1.98 33.48 6.47
C HIS A 260 1.06 33.44 5.24
N GLY A 261 1.52 32.83 4.15
CA GLY A 261 0.73 32.67 2.93
C GLY A 261 -0.58 31.92 3.17
N LEU A 262 -0.57 30.85 3.98
CA LEU A 262 -1.78 30.13 4.36
C LEU A 262 -2.68 30.90 5.33
N SER A 263 -2.11 31.77 6.17
CA SER A 263 -2.87 32.56 7.16
C SER A 263 -3.52 33.83 6.59
N GLY A 264 -3.10 34.26 5.40
CA GLY A 264 -3.54 35.51 4.78
C GLY A 264 -4.83 35.39 3.97
N ASP A 265 -5.27 36.51 3.40
CA ASP A 265 -6.49 36.61 2.58
C ASP A 265 -6.45 35.71 1.33
N GLU A 266 -5.25 35.33 0.87
CA GLU A 266 -5.02 34.44 -0.27
C GLU A 266 -4.83 32.96 0.13
N GLY A 267 -5.19 32.57 1.36
CA GLY A 267 -4.90 31.23 1.91
C GLY A 267 -5.37 30.07 1.03
N GLN A 268 -6.52 30.19 0.36
CA GLN A 268 -7.03 29.17 -0.56
C GLN A 268 -6.17 29.02 -1.83
N GLU A 269 -5.71 30.13 -2.40
CA GLU A 269 -4.80 30.13 -3.55
C GLU A 269 -3.44 29.57 -3.16
N ALA A 270 -2.95 29.94 -1.96
CA ALA A 270 -1.75 29.38 -1.38
C ALA A 270 -1.85 27.86 -1.17
N SER A 271 -2.95 27.33 -0.64
CA SER A 271 -3.17 25.88 -0.52
C SER A 271 -3.21 25.18 -1.87
N THR A 272 -3.79 25.82 -2.89
CA THR A 272 -3.84 25.25 -4.25
C THR A 272 -2.45 25.14 -4.86
N ARG A 273 -1.65 26.22 -4.78
CA ARG A 273 -0.23 26.21 -5.19
C ARG A 273 0.56 25.15 -4.44
N LEU A 274 0.40 25.08 -3.11
CA LEU A 274 1.09 24.10 -2.27
C LEU A 274 0.75 22.67 -2.71
N SER A 275 -0.54 22.38 -2.93
CA SER A 275 -0.99 21.07 -3.43
C SER A 275 -0.31 20.70 -4.74
N GLN A 276 -0.23 21.64 -5.69
CA GLN A 276 0.42 21.41 -6.97
C GLN A 276 1.92 21.10 -6.82
N GLN A 277 2.63 21.86 -5.99
CA GLN A 277 4.07 21.63 -5.76
C GLN A 277 4.33 20.29 -5.06
N LEU A 278 3.51 19.95 -4.07
CA LEU A 278 3.56 18.67 -3.37
C LEU A 278 3.30 17.52 -4.34
N ASN A 279 2.27 17.62 -5.18
CA ASN A 279 1.96 16.62 -6.19
C ASN A 279 3.14 16.42 -7.16
N ASN A 280 3.72 17.51 -7.68
CA ASN A 280 4.87 17.48 -8.57
C ASN A 280 6.12 16.88 -7.91
N ALA A 281 6.29 17.11 -6.60
CA ALA A 281 7.37 16.52 -5.81
C ALA A 281 7.12 15.04 -5.48
N GLY A 282 5.93 14.51 -5.77
CA GLY A 282 5.54 13.13 -5.49
C GLY A 282 4.88 12.92 -4.12
N ALA A 283 4.59 13.98 -3.36
CA ALA A 283 3.99 13.95 -2.02
C ALA A 283 2.70 13.11 -1.90
N PHE A 284 1.98 12.92 -3.02
CA PHE A 284 0.70 12.24 -3.08
C PHE A 284 0.77 10.85 -3.71
N ALA A 285 1.96 10.26 -3.82
CA ALA A 285 2.14 8.97 -4.51
C ALA A 285 1.29 7.82 -3.93
N ILE A 286 0.99 7.87 -2.63
CA ILE A 286 0.19 6.87 -1.89
C ILE A 286 -1.19 7.39 -1.42
N THR A 287 -1.62 8.57 -1.86
CA THR A 287 -2.94 9.14 -1.50
C THR A 287 -3.59 9.84 -2.68
N SER A 288 -4.80 10.36 -2.51
CA SER A 288 -5.53 11.08 -3.56
C SER A 288 -5.17 12.57 -3.56
N GLU A 289 -4.83 13.14 -4.71
CA GLU A 289 -4.54 14.58 -4.84
C GLU A 289 -5.75 15.45 -4.49
N PRO A 290 -6.97 15.18 -5.01
CA PRO A 290 -8.15 15.93 -4.59
C PRO A 290 -8.42 15.90 -3.08
N PHE A 291 -8.21 14.75 -2.44
CA PHE A 291 -8.31 14.59 -0.98
C PHE A 291 -7.30 15.48 -0.25
N ALA A 292 -6.01 15.36 -0.60
CA ALA A 292 -4.94 16.13 0.04
C ALA A 292 -5.13 17.63 -0.17
N ARG A 293 -5.56 18.05 -1.38
CA ARG A 293 -5.89 19.44 -1.69
C ARG A 293 -7.03 19.96 -0.81
N CYS A 294 -8.11 19.20 -0.64
CA CYS A 294 -9.20 19.54 0.27
C CYS A 294 -8.68 19.72 1.71
N ALA A 295 -7.84 18.81 2.19
CA ALA A 295 -7.27 18.90 3.55
C ALA A 295 -6.39 20.14 3.72
N LEU A 296 -5.62 20.52 2.70
CA LEU A 296 -4.82 21.75 2.67
C LEU A 296 -5.68 23.02 2.64
N ILE A 297 -6.82 23.01 1.95
CA ILE A 297 -7.78 24.13 1.99
C ILE A 297 -8.35 24.26 3.40
N ASN A 298 -8.74 23.16 4.04
CA ASN A 298 -9.24 23.16 5.42
C ASN A 298 -8.17 23.61 6.42
N ALA A 299 -6.90 23.29 6.17
CA ALA A 299 -5.78 23.83 6.92
C ALA A 299 -5.71 25.36 6.80
N ALA A 300 -5.71 25.92 5.59
CA ALA A 300 -5.68 27.38 5.38
C ALA A 300 -6.85 28.10 6.05
N VAL A 301 -8.08 27.58 5.89
CA VAL A 301 -9.27 28.15 6.54
C VAL A 301 -9.11 28.18 8.06
N THR A 302 -8.55 27.12 8.64
CA THR A 302 -8.32 27.06 10.10
C THR A 302 -7.22 28.03 10.53
N VAL A 303 -6.11 28.07 9.81
CA VAL A 303 -4.97 28.95 10.11
C VAL A 303 -5.39 30.42 10.05
N ALA A 304 -6.14 30.82 9.02
CA ALA A 304 -6.63 32.19 8.87
C ALA A 304 -7.62 32.61 9.97
N GLY A 305 -8.44 31.67 10.46
CA GLY A 305 -9.45 31.91 11.48
C GLY A 305 -8.96 31.85 12.93
N ASP A 306 -7.70 31.45 13.17
CA ASP A 306 -7.21 31.12 14.51
C ASP A 306 -5.99 31.97 14.91
N MET A 307 -6.17 32.76 15.97
CA MET A 307 -5.17 33.70 16.49
C MET A 307 -3.80 33.07 16.78
N ARG A 308 -3.76 31.75 17.05
CA ARG A 308 -2.53 31.00 17.32
C ARG A 308 -1.59 30.96 16.12
N PHE A 309 -2.12 31.14 14.91
CA PHE A 309 -1.35 31.14 13.66
C PHE A 309 -1.20 32.54 13.04
N THR A 310 -1.37 33.59 13.84
CA THR A 310 -1.17 34.96 13.32
C THR A 310 0.25 35.45 13.55
N SER A 311 0.73 36.30 12.65
CA SER A 311 2.08 36.89 12.72
C SER A 311 2.32 37.67 14.01
N SER A 312 1.28 38.32 14.54
CA SER A 312 1.31 39.08 15.80
C SER A 312 1.67 38.23 17.02
N PHE A 313 1.53 36.90 16.94
CA PHE A 313 1.88 35.96 18.01
C PHE A 313 3.21 35.24 17.76
N GLY A 314 3.98 35.64 16.75
CA GLY A 314 5.35 35.18 16.53
C GLY A 314 5.50 33.92 15.67
N LEU A 315 4.56 33.65 14.76
CA LEU A 315 4.61 32.51 13.84
C LEU A 315 5.85 32.56 12.92
N LYS A 316 6.66 31.50 12.99
CA LYS A 316 7.90 31.28 12.24
C LYS A 316 7.83 30.10 11.26
N GLY A 317 6.80 29.27 11.34
CA GLY A 317 6.59 28.11 10.48
C GLY A 317 5.37 27.32 10.92
N LEU A 318 5.02 26.29 10.16
CA LEU A 318 3.84 25.46 10.41
C LEU A 318 4.11 24.03 9.97
N ASP A 319 3.69 23.06 10.79
CA ASP A 319 3.50 21.69 10.31
C ASP A 319 2.03 21.41 10.08
N ILE A 320 1.74 20.72 8.98
CA ILE A 320 0.44 20.18 8.64
C ILE A 320 0.58 18.66 8.56
N ARG A 321 -0.20 17.93 9.34
CA ARG A 321 -0.29 16.48 9.27
C ARG A 321 -1.68 16.05 8.84
N ILE A 322 -1.76 15.45 7.66
CA ILE A 322 -2.98 14.96 7.00
C ILE A 322 -3.01 13.44 7.18
N GLN A 323 -3.91 12.91 8.00
CA GLN A 323 -4.10 11.46 8.11
C GLN A 323 -4.73 10.92 6.83
N PHE A 324 -4.27 9.75 6.35
CA PHE A 324 -4.82 9.12 5.15
C PHE A 324 -6.16 8.45 5.40
N THR A 325 -6.44 8.05 6.64
CA THR A 325 -7.72 7.50 7.08
C THR A 325 -8.27 8.31 8.25
N GLY A 326 -9.60 8.29 8.37
CA GLY A 326 -10.32 9.07 9.36
C GLY A 326 -10.40 10.57 9.05
N ASP A 327 -10.92 11.32 10.01
CA ASP A 327 -11.35 12.71 9.85
C ASP A 327 -10.41 13.73 10.52
N THR A 328 -9.13 13.40 10.65
CA THR A 328 -8.20 14.18 11.48
C THR A 328 -7.16 14.93 10.66
N LEU A 329 -7.22 16.26 10.73
CA LEU A 329 -6.15 17.17 10.33
C LEU A 329 -5.46 17.70 11.58
N ARG A 330 -4.13 17.75 11.62
CA ARG A 330 -3.38 18.31 12.75
C ARG A 330 -2.45 19.42 12.28
N LEU A 331 -2.41 20.51 13.02
CA LEU A 331 -1.56 21.66 12.76
C LEU A 331 -0.63 21.91 13.95
N ARG A 332 0.63 22.28 13.71
CA ARG A 332 1.59 22.65 14.76
C ARG A 332 2.31 23.95 14.36
N PRO A 333 2.04 25.09 15.01
CA PRO A 333 2.78 26.31 14.75
C PRO A 333 4.18 26.23 15.36
N HIS A 334 5.14 26.84 14.67
CA HIS A 334 6.50 27.05 15.16
C HIS A 334 6.71 28.52 15.53
N GLY A 335 7.33 28.76 16.67
CA GLY A 335 7.59 30.10 17.22
C GLY A 335 6.43 30.66 18.05
N GLY A 336 6.76 31.65 18.88
CA GLY A 336 5.76 32.39 19.65
C GLY A 336 5.24 31.66 20.88
N LYS A 337 4.03 32.04 21.31
CA LYS A 337 3.39 31.54 22.55
C LYS A 337 2.89 30.09 22.44
N PHE A 338 2.58 29.64 21.23
CA PHE A 338 1.96 28.33 20.96
C PHE A 338 2.93 27.34 20.30
N ASP A 339 4.22 27.66 20.36
CA ASP A 339 5.29 26.88 19.74
C ASP A 339 5.18 25.38 20.07
N ASN A 340 5.31 24.54 19.05
CA ASN A 340 5.34 23.09 19.14
C ASN A 340 4.07 22.42 19.70
N GLN A 341 2.94 23.13 19.77
CA GLN A 341 1.68 22.57 20.24
C GLN A 341 0.84 22.01 19.08
N TRP A 342 0.56 20.71 19.10
CA TRP A 342 -0.35 20.11 18.13
C TRP A 342 -1.81 20.50 18.40
N ILE A 343 -2.44 21.03 17.38
CA ILE A 343 -3.85 21.40 17.34
C ILE A 343 -4.55 20.40 16.44
N THR A 344 -5.50 19.66 17.00
CA THR A 344 -6.29 18.69 16.25
C THR A 344 -7.56 19.35 15.76
N ILE A 345 -7.80 19.27 14.45
CA ILE A 345 -8.99 19.76 13.78
C ILE A 345 -9.84 18.53 13.47
N PRO A 346 -10.89 18.27 14.28
CA PRO A 346 -11.82 17.18 13.99
C PRO A 346 -12.71 17.54 12.80
N ASN A 347 -13.19 16.53 12.08
CA ASN A 347 -14.12 16.67 10.96
C ASN A 347 -13.55 17.47 9.78
N ALA A 348 -12.27 17.27 9.46
CA ALA A 348 -11.71 17.84 8.23
C ALA A 348 -12.35 17.24 6.96
N ARG A 349 -13.12 16.14 7.07
CA ARG A 349 -14.07 15.56 6.09
C ARG A 349 -13.70 15.83 4.64
N CYS A 350 -12.61 15.24 4.18
CA CYS A 350 -12.26 15.22 2.78
C CYS A 350 -12.46 13.81 2.25
N GLY A 351 -13.27 13.69 1.21
CA GLY A 351 -13.46 12.46 0.46
C GLY A 351 -12.38 12.28 -0.60
N TRP A 352 -12.37 11.12 -1.22
CA TRP A 352 -11.42 10.78 -2.28
C TRP A 352 -11.35 11.85 -3.39
N GLU A 353 -12.50 12.39 -3.80
CA GLU A 353 -12.60 13.40 -4.87
C GLU A 353 -12.45 14.84 -4.35
N GLY A 354 -12.10 15.01 -3.07
CA GLY A 354 -12.01 16.31 -2.41
C GLY A 354 -13.36 16.91 -2.02
N ASN A 355 -14.45 16.14 -2.15
CA ASN A 355 -15.77 16.50 -1.67
C ASN A 355 -15.92 16.21 -0.16
N PRO A 356 -16.77 16.95 0.58
CA PRO A 356 -17.09 16.60 1.96
C PRO A 356 -17.69 15.20 2.08
N VAL A 357 -17.30 14.46 3.13
CA VAL A 357 -17.84 13.13 3.50
C VAL A 357 -18.96 13.24 4.52
#